data_AF-A0A6G0HPH5-F1
#
_entry.id   AF-A0A6G0HPH5-F1
#
_cell.length_a   1.000
_cell.length_b   1.000
_cell.length_c   1.000
_cell.angle_alpha   90.00
_cell.angle_beta   90.00
_cell.angle_gamma   90.00
#
_symmetry.space_group_name_H-M   'P 1'
#
loop_
_entity.id
_entity.type
_entity.pdbx_description
1 polymer ?
#
loop_
_entity_poly.entity_id
_entity_poly.type
_entity_poly.pdbx_seq_one_letter_code
_entity_poly.pdbx_strand_id
1 'polypeptide(L)'
;MIRLSICLKGSPEFTKGQQKGSSLSSVEEVMEEVESRFTCMEPPAGLVILGTVSFTVSAPWFTPALRLMKAKGRQLERLHRKTGLTIHKEMYKNHMSLYKDSITSTKTHYYSGIITANQGNSKTLFSLLNNITQPQDSLPSHCYTTTFCNSIMSFFTEKIKNIHQQLGSIPHLNISTDWHPPTHPFPTFHLPSLSEIAELIKQSKPSTCQLDPLPHNL
;
A
#
# COMPACT_ATOMS: atom_id res chain seq x y z
N MET A 1 10.43 -27.21 32.09
CA MET A 1 10.02 -28.59 31.78
C MET A 1 8.86 -28.52 30.78
N ILE A 2 8.84 -29.43 29.79
CA ILE A 2 7.89 -29.56 28.66
C ILE A 2 8.23 -28.69 27.45
N ARG A 3 8.25 -29.20 26.21
CA ARG A 3 8.84 -30.43 25.65
C ARG A 3 8.93 -30.16 24.15
N LEU A 4 10.13 -30.32 23.63
CA LEU A 4 10.46 -30.38 22.21
C LEU A 4 9.68 -31.54 21.57
N SER A 5 8.91 -31.28 20.50
CA SER A 5 8.34 -32.33 19.66
C SER A 5 8.94 -32.25 18.27
N ILE A 6 9.92 -33.12 18.07
CA ILE A 6 10.50 -33.52 16.80
C ILE A 6 9.47 -34.42 16.10
N CYS A 7 9.13 -34.13 14.84
CA CYS A 7 8.43 -35.09 14.00
C CYS A 7 9.35 -35.45 12.82
N LEU A 8 10.00 -36.60 12.92
CA LEU A 8 10.65 -37.32 11.84
C LEU A 8 9.62 -38.26 11.20
N LYS A 9 9.46 -38.18 9.88
CA LYS A 9 8.96 -39.21 8.94
C LYS A 9 8.97 -38.52 7.56
N GLY A 10 9.58 -39.01 6.49
CA GLY A 10 10.37 -40.20 6.21
C GLY A 10 10.89 -40.07 4.77
N SER A 11 12.00 -40.72 4.43
CA SER A 11 12.50 -40.81 3.06
C SER A 11 11.52 -41.54 2.15
N PRO A 12 11.56 -41.22 0.85
CA PRO A 12 11.58 -42.26 -0.17
C PRO A 12 12.82 -42.10 -1.07
N GLU A 13 13.64 -43.15 -1.14
CA GLU A 13 14.45 -43.41 -2.34
C GLU A 13 13.52 -44.01 -3.41
N PHE A 14 13.41 -43.39 -4.60
CA PHE A 14 13.40 -44.14 -5.87
C PHE A 14 13.54 -43.23 -7.11
N THR A 15 14.56 -43.57 -7.92
CA THR A 15 14.68 -43.52 -9.39
C THR A 15 14.61 -42.23 -10.22
N LYS A 16 15.68 -42.08 -11.02
CA LYS A 16 15.78 -41.33 -12.29
C LYS A 16 14.56 -41.52 -13.19
N GLY A 17 13.99 -40.42 -13.66
CA GLY A 17 13.05 -40.39 -14.79
C GLY A 17 12.63 -38.97 -15.17
N GLN A 18 13.07 -38.51 -16.35
CA GLN A 18 12.50 -37.43 -17.17
C GLN A 18 12.15 -36.07 -16.51
N GLN A 19 13.06 -35.09 -16.66
CA GLN A 19 12.67 -33.68 -16.65
C GLN A 19 11.87 -33.35 -17.94
N LYS A 20 10.56 -33.21 -17.80
CA LYS A 20 9.69 -32.60 -18.80
C LYS A 20 8.91 -31.46 -18.14
N GLY A 21 9.25 -30.23 -18.52
CA GLY A 21 8.46 -29.00 -18.42
C GLY A 21 7.74 -28.68 -17.10
N SER A 22 8.34 -27.86 -16.23
CA SER A 22 7.59 -27.18 -15.15
C SER A 22 8.25 -25.86 -14.69
N SER A 23 8.90 -25.10 -15.58
CA SER A 23 9.63 -23.88 -15.17
C SER A 23 8.83 -22.58 -15.31
N LEU A 24 7.73 -22.56 -16.08
CA LEU A 24 6.98 -21.32 -16.36
C LEU A 24 6.02 -20.91 -15.24
N SER A 25 5.37 -21.88 -14.56
CA SER A 25 4.39 -21.59 -13.50
C SER A 25 5.02 -20.96 -12.26
N SER A 26 6.25 -21.34 -11.92
CA SER A 26 6.94 -20.83 -10.72
C SER A 26 7.42 -19.39 -10.89
N VAL A 27 7.67 -18.94 -12.13
CA VAL A 27 8.08 -17.56 -12.40
C VAL A 27 6.87 -16.62 -12.39
N GLU A 28 5.73 -17.06 -12.91
CA GLU A 28 4.47 -16.29 -12.84
C GLU A 28 4.01 -16.11 -11.38
N GLU A 29 4.09 -17.16 -10.56
CA GLU A 29 3.74 -17.11 -9.13
C GLU A 29 4.61 -16.12 -8.35
N VAL A 30 5.93 -16.15 -8.58
CA VAL A 30 6.88 -15.18 -7.98
C VAL A 30 6.63 -13.76 -8.49
N MET A 31 6.21 -13.59 -9.74
CA MET A 31 5.89 -12.28 -10.30
C MET A 31 4.59 -11.70 -9.72
N GLU A 32 3.61 -12.55 -9.43
CA GLU A 32 2.32 -12.17 -8.82
C GLU A 32 2.51 -11.71 -7.36
N GLU A 33 3.37 -12.40 -6.59
CA GLU A 33 3.69 -12.01 -5.21
C GLU A 33 4.43 -10.66 -5.15
N VAL A 34 5.32 -10.39 -6.11
CA VAL A 34 5.97 -9.07 -6.24
C VAL A 34 4.97 -7.98 -6.64
N GLU A 35 3.96 -8.29 -7.46
CA GLU A 35 2.91 -7.33 -7.86
C GLU A 35 1.97 -6.95 -6.72
N SER A 36 1.67 -7.90 -5.81
CA SER A 36 0.92 -7.63 -4.59
C SER A 36 1.61 -6.61 -3.67
N ARG A 37 2.95 -6.47 -3.73
CA ARG A 37 3.69 -5.47 -2.93
C ARG A 37 3.65 -4.05 -3.54
N PHE A 38 3.34 -3.89 -4.83
CA PHE A 38 3.35 -2.59 -5.51
C PHE A 38 2.03 -1.80 -5.39
N THR A 39 0.96 -2.39 -4.86
CA THR A 39 -0.32 -1.69 -4.66
C THR A 39 -0.32 -0.71 -3.47
N CYS A 40 0.74 -0.67 -2.66
CA CYS A 40 0.78 0.09 -1.40
C CYS A 40 1.47 1.47 -1.48
N MET A 41 1.40 2.16 -2.62
CA MET A 41 1.84 3.56 -2.71
C MET A 41 0.74 4.44 -3.32
N GLU A 42 -0.30 4.68 -2.53
CA GLU A 42 -1.14 5.86 -2.70
C GLU A 42 -0.57 6.96 -1.78
N PRO A 43 0.18 7.96 -2.29
CA PRO A 43 0.47 9.12 -1.48
C PRO A 43 -0.85 9.84 -1.21
N PRO A 44 -1.16 10.19 0.05
CA PRO A 44 -2.33 11.00 0.35
C PRO A 44 -2.25 12.31 -0.44
N ALA A 45 -3.39 12.72 -1.01
CA ALA A 45 -3.49 13.98 -1.72
C ALA A 45 -3.04 15.12 -0.80
N GLY A 46 -1.90 15.76 -1.12
CA GLY A 46 -1.46 16.98 -0.45
C GLY A 46 0.01 17.04 -0.02
N LEU A 47 0.80 15.97 -0.09
CA LEU A 47 2.20 16.04 0.33
C LEU A 47 3.15 16.23 -0.87
N VAL A 48 3.52 17.50 -1.13
CA VAL A 48 4.67 17.81 -1.98
C VAL A 48 5.94 17.52 -1.16
N ILE A 49 6.48 16.31 -1.33
CA ILE A 49 7.79 15.96 -0.75
C ILE A 49 8.86 16.60 -1.63
N LEU A 50 9.50 17.67 -1.15
CA LEU A 50 10.68 18.32 -1.75
C LEU A 50 12.00 17.55 -1.52
N GLY A 51 11.91 16.30 -1.06
CA GLY A 51 13.05 15.42 -0.86
C GLY A 51 13.25 14.48 -2.04
N THR A 52 14.49 14.35 -2.51
CA THR A 52 14.88 13.30 -3.46
C THR A 52 14.65 11.94 -2.80
N VAL A 53 13.55 11.28 -3.13
CA VAL A 53 13.30 9.90 -2.71
C VAL A 53 14.25 9.00 -3.51
N SER A 54 15.30 8.50 -2.88
CA SER A 54 16.17 7.48 -3.49
C SER A 54 15.47 6.12 -3.38
N PHE A 55 14.99 5.60 -4.48
CA PHE A 55 14.55 4.21 -4.54
C PHE A 55 15.80 3.32 -4.52
N THR A 56 15.96 2.49 -3.50
CA THR A 56 17.07 1.54 -3.37
C THR A 56 17.01 0.42 -4.41
N VAL A 57 15.87 0.23 -5.07
CA VAL A 57 15.66 -0.76 -6.12
C VAL A 57 15.42 -0.04 -7.44
N SER A 58 16.45 0.00 -8.30
CA SER A 58 16.24 0.27 -9.71
C SER A 58 15.43 -0.90 -10.27
N ALA A 59 14.27 -0.62 -10.88
CA ALA A 59 13.50 -1.60 -11.64
C ALA A 59 13.79 -1.37 -13.12
N PRO A 60 14.83 -1.99 -13.71
CA PRO A 60 15.31 -1.62 -15.05
C PRO A 60 14.32 -2.05 -16.13
N TRP A 61 13.48 -3.05 -15.84
CA TRP A 61 12.35 -3.46 -16.65
C TRP A 61 11.19 -2.44 -16.65
N PHE A 62 11.17 -1.44 -15.76
CA PHE A 62 10.09 -0.45 -15.68
C PHE A 62 10.33 0.72 -16.65
N THR A 63 9.98 0.46 -17.92
CA THR A 63 10.23 1.35 -19.06
C THR A 63 9.42 2.66 -19.02
N PRO A 64 9.83 3.70 -19.77
CA PRO A 64 9.04 4.93 -19.93
C PRO A 64 7.63 4.69 -20.46
N ALA A 65 7.44 3.69 -21.34
CA ALA A 65 6.12 3.32 -21.84
C ALA A 65 5.19 2.83 -20.71
N LEU A 66 5.69 1.96 -19.81
CA LEU A 66 4.93 1.52 -18.64
C LEU A 66 4.60 2.67 -17.69
N ARG A 67 5.50 3.66 -17.53
CA ARG A 67 5.21 4.89 -16.76
C ARG A 67 4.05 5.68 -17.35
N LEU A 68 4.03 5.85 -18.67
CA LEU A 68 2.94 6.52 -19.37
C LEU A 68 1.62 5.76 -19.21
N MET A 69 1.63 4.43 -19.34
CA MET A 69 0.45 3.60 -19.11
C MET A 69 -0.05 3.71 -17.66
N LYS A 70 0.85 3.67 -16.67
CA LYS A 70 0.49 3.87 -15.26
C LYS A 70 -0.14 5.24 -15.02
N ALA A 71 0.45 6.29 -15.58
CA ALA A 71 -0.08 7.66 -15.48
C ALA A 71 -1.48 7.77 -16.11
N LYS A 72 -1.68 7.18 -17.30
CA LYS A 72 -2.98 7.12 -17.97
C LYS A 72 -4.02 6.36 -17.14
N GLY A 73 -3.63 5.26 -16.51
CA GLY A 73 -4.49 4.50 -15.59
C GLY A 73 -4.97 5.37 -14.43
N ARG A 74 -4.07 6.15 -13.81
CA ARG A 74 -4.46 7.12 -12.75
C ARG A 74 -5.37 8.23 -13.26
N GLN A 75 -5.23 8.66 -14.51
CA GLN A 75 -6.15 9.65 -15.09
C GLN A 75 -7.55 9.06 -15.28
N LEU A 76 -7.66 7.84 -15.81
CA LEU A 76 -8.94 7.15 -16.00
C LEU A 76 -9.63 6.84 -14.68
N GLU A 77 -8.86 6.43 -13.67
CA GLU A 77 -9.37 6.24 -12.31
C GLU A 77 -9.98 7.53 -11.75
N ARG A 78 -9.25 8.65 -11.83
CA ARG A 78 -9.74 9.96 -11.36
C ARG A 78 -10.98 10.39 -12.14
N LEU A 79 -11.00 10.16 -13.46
CA LEU A 79 -12.15 10.48 -14.30
C LEU A 79 -13.39 9.68 -13.86
N HIS A 80 -13.26 8.38 -13.63
CA HIS A 80 -14.33 7.54 -13.11
C HIS A 80 -14.83 8.03 -11.74
N ARG A 81 -13.91 8.31 -10.80
CA ARG A 81 -14.28 8.83 -9.46
C ARG A 81 -15.01 10.18 -9.55
N LYS A 82 -14.63 11.04 -10.50
CA LYS A 82 -15.25 12.37 -10.69
C LYS A 82 -16.66 12.28 -11.30
N THR A 83 -16.86 11.36 -12.24
CA THR A 83 -18.07 11.35 -13.09
C THR A 83 -19.09 10.29 -12.70
N GLY A 84 -18.65 9.20 -12.06
CA GLY A 84 -19.52 8.07 -11.70
C GLY A 84 -20.03 7.24 -12.90
N LEU A 85 -19.71 7.59 -14.15
CA LEU A 85 -20.27 6.93 -15.32
C LEU A 85 -19.67 5.53 -15.53
N THR A 86 -20.53 4.59 -15.94
CA THR A 86 -20.17 3.19 -16.24
C THR A 86 -19.13 3.09 -17.35
N ILE A 87 -19.24 3.93 -18.40
CA ILE A 87 -18.27 3.93 -19.51
C ILE A 87 -16.85 4.23 -19.03
N HIS A 88 -16.67 5.17 -18.10
CA HIS A 88 -15.35 5.50 -17.56
C HIS A 88 -14.80 4.39 -16.66
N LYS A 89 -15.68 3.67 -15.95
CA LYS A 89 -15.30 2.47 -15.19
C LYS A 89 -14.79 1.38 -16.13
N GLU A 90 -15.47 1.15 -17.25
CA GLU A 90 -15.07 0.16 -18.26
C GLU A 90 -13.76 0.54 -18.93
N MET A 91 -13.59 1.80 -19.34
CA MET A 91 -12.32 2.31 -19.86
C MET A 91 -11.15 2.08 -18.90
N TYR A 92 -11.36 2.37 -17.60
CA TYR A 92 -10.34 2.13 -16.57
C TYR A 92 -10.01 0.64 -16.44
N LYS A 93 -11.02 -0.24 -16.40
CA LYS A 93 -10.83 -1.70 -16.31
C LYS A 93 -10.05 -2.24 -17.51
N ASN A 94 -10.45 -1.87 -18.73
CA ASN A 94 -9.80 -2.31 -19.96
C ASN A 94 -8.35 -1.84 -20.00
N HIS A 95 -8.10 -0.57 -19.64
CA HIS A 95 -6.74 -0.03 -19.53
C HIS A 95 -5.90 -0.76 -18.49
N MET A 96 -6.49 -1.12 -17.34
CA MET A 96 -5.77 -1.85 -16.29
C MET A 96 -5.40 -3.25 -16.74
N SER A 97 -6.25 -3.93 -17.52
CA SER A 97 -5.92 -5.23 -18.13
C SER A 97 -4.70 -5.10 -19.05
N LEU A 98 -4.75 -4.16 -20.00
CA LEU A 98 -3.65 -3.92 -20.93
C LEU A 98 -2.35 -3.54 -20.22
N TYR A 99 -2.44 -2.77 -19.15
CA TYR A 99 -1.28 -2.39 -18.33
C TYR A 99 -0.67 -3.61 -17.63
N LYS A 100 -1.49 -4.51 -17.06
CA LYS A 100 -1.00 -5.77 -16.48
C LYS A 100 -0.30 -6.64 -17.52
N ASP A 101 -0.92 -6.83 -18.68
CA ASP A 101 -0.34 -7.63 -19.76
C ASP A 101 1.00 -7.05 -20.23
N SER A 102 1.08 -5.72 -20.33
CA SER A 102 2.32 -5.03 -20.71
C SER A 102 3.41 -5.17 -19.65
N ILE A 103 3.05 -5.17 -18.36
CA ILE A 103 3.99 -5.41 -17.25
C ILE A 103 4.54 -6.83 -17.36
N THR A 104 3.66 -7.83 -17.48
CA THR A 104 4.05 -9.24 -17.61
C THR A 104 4.96 -9.44 -18.82
N SER A 105 4.54 -8.94 -19.99
CA SER A 105 5.33 -9.05 -21.22
C SER A 105 6.71 -8.40 -21.08
N THR A 106 6.80 -7.21 -20.47
CA THR A 106 8.06 -6.48 -20.32
C THR A 106 8.99 -7.18 -19.34
N LYS A 107 8.48 -7.66 -18.19
CA LYS A 107 9.24 -8.44 -17.22
C LYS A 107 9.76 -9.73 -17.85
N THR A 108 8.89 -10.48 -18.52
CA THR A 108 9.26 -11.73 -19.20
C THR A 108 10.37 -11.50 -20.21
N HIS A 109 10.24 -10.48 -21.07
CA HIS A 109 11.27 -10.13 -22.04
C HIS A 109 12.61 -9.78 -21.37
N TYR A 110 12.57 -8.94 -20.33
CA TYR A 110 13.76 -8.49 -19.60
C TYR A 110 14.51 -9.67 -18.94
N TYR A 111 13.81 -10.46 -18.13
CA TYR A 111 14.45 -11.57 -17.41
C TYR A 111 14.87 -12.70 -18.34
N SER A 112 14.06 -13.01 -19.36
CA SER A 112 14.44 -14.01 -20.37
C SER A 112 15.73 -13.59 -21.09
N GLY A 113 15.86 -12.32 -21.45
CA GLY A 113 17.06 -11.77 -22.08
C GLY A 113 18.30 -11.90 -21.20
N ILE A 114 18.20 -11.63 -19.89
CA ILE A 114 19.33 -11.82 -18.95
C ILE A 114 19.70 -13.30 -18.85
N ILE A 115 18.71 -14.18 -18.76
CA ILE A 115 18.93 -15.64 -18.65
C ILE A 115 19.62 -16.16 -19.90
N THR A 116 19.17 -15.77 -21.10
CA THR A 116 19.80 -16.20 -22.37
C THR A 116 21.20 -15.63 -22.52
N ALA A 117 21.42 -14.35 -22.18
CA ALA A 117 22.74 -13.73 -22.26
C ALA A 117 23.78 -14.36 -21.31
N ASN A 118 23.34 -14.97 -20.21
CA ASN A 118 24.19 -15.61 -19.20
C ASN A 118 24.06 -17.15 -19.20
N GLN A 119 23.63 -17.74 -20.32
CA GLN A 119 23.49 -19.18 -20.44
C GLN A 119 24.83 -19.89 -20.15
N GLY A 120 24.80 -20.88 -19.27
CA GLY A 120 26.01 -21.62 -18.84
C GLY A 120 26.77 -20.98 -17.68
N ASN A 121 26.44 -19.76 -17.25
CA ASN A 121 27.03 -19.11 -16.08
C ASN A 121 26.11 -19.24 -14.85
N SER A 122 26.14 -20.42 -14.21
CA SER A 122 25.29 -20.72 -13.05
C SER A 122 25.42 -19.70 -11.92
N LYS A 123 26.63 -19.20 -11.64
CA LYS A 123 26.88 -18.19 -10.60
C LYS A 123 26.04 -16.92 -10.81
N THR A 124 26.01 -16.41 -12.03
CA THR A 124 25.20 -15.22 -12.36
C THR A 124 23.71 -15.48 -12.30
N LEU A 125 23.25 -16.66 -12.74
CA LEU A 125 21.84 -17.04 -12.70
C LEU A 125 21.34 -17.22 -11.25
N PHE A 126 22.13 -17.87 -10.38
CA PHE A 126 21.80 -17.99 -8.96
C PHE A 126 21.84 -16.64 -8.25
N SER A 127 22.79 -15.76 -8.58
CA SER A 127 22.81 -14.41 -8.02
C SER A 127 21.60 -13.59 -8.47
N LEU A 128 21.18 -13.72 -9.73
CA LEU A 128 19.98 -13.08 -10.25
C LEU A 128 18.73 -13.59 -9.52
N LEU A 129 18.59 -14.91 -9.39
CA LEU A 129 17.48 -15.53 -8.67
C LEU A 129 17.41 -15.02 -7.23
N ASN A 130 18.55 -15.03 -6.53
CA ASN A 130 18.65 -14.54 -5.16
C ASN A 130 18.27 -13.05 -5.07
N ASN A 131 18.65 -12.22 -6.04
CA ASN A 131 18.22 -10.82 -6.07
C ASN A 131 16.69 -10.66 -6.23
N ILE A 132 16.05 -11.53 -7.01
CA ILE A 132 14.61 -11.48 -7.28
C ILE A 132 13.80 -12.05 -6.11
N THR A 133 14.25 -13.14 -5.50
CA THR A 133 13.48 -13.88 -4.48
C THR A 133 13.81 -13.49 -3.06
N GLN A 134 15.00 -12.92 -2.81
CA GLN A 134 15.40 -12.54 -1.45
C GLN A 134 14.71 -11.23 -1.05
N PRO A 135 13.95 -11.22 0.06
CA PRO A 135 13.32 -10.01 0.54
C PRO A 135 14.38 -8.93 0.78
N GLN A 136 14.28 -7.81 0.07
CA GLN A 136 15.13 -6.63 0.27
C GLN A 136 14.60 -5.82 1.47
N ASP A 137 14.26 -6.51 2.55
CA ASP A 137 13.52 -5.93 3.68
C ASP A 137 14.47 -5.48 4.82
N SER A 138 15.78 -5.40 4.55
CA SER A 138 16.71 -4.77 5.49
C SER A 138 16.75 -3.27 5.26
N LEU A 139 16.25 -2.50 6.23
CA LEU A 139 16.58 -1.09 6.35
C LEU A 139 18.11 -0.94 6.40
N PRO A 140 18.65 0.22 6.01
CA PRO A 140 20.06 0.50 6.23
C PRO A 140 20.47 0.22 7.69
N SER A 141 21.68 -0.29 7.91
CA SER A 141 22.17 -0.67 9.25
C SER A 141 22.01 0.44 10.31
N HIS A 142 22.17 1.71 9.90
CA HIS A 142 22.00 2.86 10.79
C HIS A 142 20.55 3.01 11.31
N CYS A 143 19.54 2.54 10.58
CA CYS A 143 18.14 2.60 10.99
C CYS A 143 17.81 1.66 12.16
N TYR A 144 18.66 0.67 12.43
CA TYR A 144 18.50 -0.25 13.57
C TYR A 144 19.24 0.21 14.82
N THR A 145 19.85 1.41 14.80
CA THR A 145 20.60 1.92 15.95
C THR A 145 19.67 2.59 16.96
N THR A 146 19.96 2.42 18.25
CA THR A 146 19.26 3.14 19.33
C THR A 146 19.32 4.65 19.12
N THR A 147 20.43 5.18 18.60
CA THR A 147 20.60 6.59 18.29
C THR A 147 19.60 7.08 17.25
N PHE A 148 19.38 6.32 16.18
CA PHE A 148 18.37 6.65 15.18
C PHE A 148 16.96 6.60 15.76
N CYS A 149 16.60 5.54 16.50
CA CYS A 149 15.31 5.45 17.18
C CYS A 149 15.08 6.63 18.14
N ASN A 150 16.09 7.01 18.93
CA ASN A 150 16.04 8.16 19.81
C ASN A 150 15.89 9.47 19.03
N SER A 151 16.58 9.61 17.88
CA SER A 151 16.42 10.80 17.04
C SER A 151 15.00 10.94 16.50
N ILE A 152 14.37 9.83 16.08
CA ILE A 152 12.97 9.80 15.65
C ILE A 152 12.05 10.18 16.82
N MET A 153 12.26 9.58 18.00
CA MET A 153 11.48 9.88 19.20
C MET A 153 11.57 11.36 19.58
N SER A 154 12.79 11.91 19.63
CA SER A 154 13.04 13.31 19.93
C SER A 154 12.40 14.23 18.89
N PHE A 155 12.51 13.91 17.60
CA PHE A 155 11.87 14.67 16.53
C PHE A 155 10.36 14.78 16.72
N PHE A 156 9.68 13.66 16.99
CA PHE A 156 8.22 13.69 17.21
C PHE A 156 7.85 14.42 18.51
N THR A 157 8.60 14.18 19.59
CA THR A 157 8.39 14.85 20.87
C THR A 157 8.53 16.37 20.74
N GLU A 158 9.58 16.82 20.06
CA GLU A 158 9.85 18.22 19.80
C GLU A 158 8.81 18.83 18.85
N LYS A 159 8.41 18.10 17.80
CA LYS A 159 7.36 18.54 16.89
C LYS A 159 6.02 18.73 17.61
N ILE A 160 5.64 17.79 18.48
CA ILE A 160 4.43 17.90 19.31
C ILE A 160 4.53 19.14 20.20
N LYS A 161 5.65 19.30 20.92
CA LYS A 161 5.90 20.47 21.77
C LYS A 161 5.79 21.78 20.98
N ASN A 162 6.39 21.84 19.79
CA ASN A 162 6.35 23.01 18.92
C ASN A 162 4.93 23.31 18.44
N ILE A 163 4.14 22.30 18.08
CA ILE A 163 2.72 22.48 17.72
C ILE A 163 1.94 23.06 18.90
N HIS A 164 2.10 22.52 20.12
CA HIS A 164 1.46 23.06 21.32
C HIS A 164 1.88 24.50 21.62
N GLN A 165 3.15 24.85 21.40
CA GLN A 165 3.65 26.21 21.56
C GLN A 165 3.10 27.17 20.50
N GLN A 166 3.01 26.72 19.24
CA GLN A 166 2.44 27.51 18.13
C GLN A 166 0.95 27.73 18.26
N LEU A 167 0.24 26.73 18.78
CA LEU A 167 -1.16 26.89 19.19
C LEU A 167 -1.28 27.86 20.37
N GLY A 168 -0.19 28.07 21.11
CA GLY A 168 -0.08 28.99 22.23
C GLY A 168 -1.05 28.64 23.35
N SER A 169 -0.82 29.23 24.52
CA SER A 169 -1.96 29.51 25.38
C SER A 169 -2.82 30.41 24.52
N ILE A 170 -3.94 29.91 23.98
CA ILE A 170 -5.06 30.78 23.57
C ILE A 170 -5.14 31.73 24.76
N PRO A 171 -4.72 33.02 24.64
CA PRO A 171 -4.77 33.93 25.76
C PRO A 171 -6.19 33.74 26.22
N HIS A 172 -6.38 33.27 27.47
CA HIS A 172 -7.70 33.06 28.06
C HIS A 172 -8.51 34.14 27.41
N LEU A 173 -9.36 33.76 26.45
CA LEU A 173 -10.19 34.78 25.86
C LEU A 173 -10.84 35.22 27.14
N ASN A 174 -10.62 36.46 27.54
CA ASN A 174 -11.57 37.11 28.40
C ASN A 174 -12.83 37.22 27.51
N ILE A 175 -13.39 36.08 27.04
CA ILE A 175 -14.72 35.66 27.42
C ILE A 175 -14.77 36.04 28.89
N SER A 176 -15.12 37.30 29.12
CA SER A 176 -15.84 37.67 30.31
C SER A 176 -16.75 36.47 30.55
N THR A 177 -16.61 35.81 31.68
CA THR A 177 -17.57 34.81 32.11
C THR A 177 -18.92 35.46 32.40
N ASP A 178 -19.30 36.48 31.64
CA ASP A 178 -20.56 36.57 30.94
C ASP A 178 -20.83 35.29 30.12
N TRP A 179 -20.79 34.13 30.79
CA TRP A 179 -21.81 33.11 30.61
C TRP A 179 -23.13 33.82 30.89
N HIS A 180 -23.60 34.60 29.92
CA HIS A 180 -25.01 34.81 29.80
C HIS A 180 -25.56 33.39 29.68
N PRO A 181 -26.38 32.91 30.63
CA PRO A 181 -27.16 31.72 30.35
C PRO A 181 -27.80 31.96 28.99
N PRO A 182 -27.80 30.98 28.07
CA PRO A 182 -28.43 31.13 26.77
C PRO A 182 -29.79 31.79 26.99
N THR A 183 -29.94 33.05 26.57
CA THR A 183 -31.15 33.84 26.84
C THR A 183 -32.34 33.25 26.10
N HIS A 184 -32.05 32.32 25.18
CA HIS A 184 -32.97 31.41 24.56
C HIS A 184 -32.73 30.02 25.14
N PRO A 185 -33.52 29.57 26.14
CA PRO A 185 -33.67 28.14 26.35
C PRO A 185 -34.07 27.55 25.00
N PHE A 186 -33.41 26.49 24.54
CA PHE A 186 -33.97 25.64 23.49
C PHE A 186 -35.26 25.06 24.10
N PRO A 187 -36.45 25.61 23.78
CA PRO A 187 -37.66 25.29 24.56
C PRO A 187 -38.06 23.83 24.35
N THR A 188 -37.58 23.25 23.26
CA THR A 188 -37.92 21.91 22.80
C THR A 188 -36.71 21.28 22.12
N PHE A 189 -36.29 20.14 22.64
CA PHE A 189 -35.46 19.17 21.92
C PHE A 189 -36.41 18.14 21.31
N HIS A 190 -36.66 18.24 20.01
CA HIS A 190 -37.44 17.23 19.31
C HIS A 190 -36.53 16.04 19.00
N LEU A 191 -36.87 14.87 19.54
CA LEU A 191 -36.22 13.63 19.15
C LEU A 191 -36.47 13.41 17.65
N PRO A 192 -35.43 13.13 16.85
CA PRO A 192 -35.62 12.82 15.44
C PRO A 192 -36.51 11.58 15.31
N SER A 193 -37.40 11.61 14.32
CA SER A 193 -38.24 10.47 14.00
C SER A 193 -37.40 9.30 13.48
N LEU A 194 -37.92 8.08 13.59
CA LEU A 194 -37.24 6.89 13.07
C LEU A 194 -36.94 7.02 11.56
N SER A 195 -37.80 7.72 10.82
CA SER A 195 -37.62 8.00 9.40
C SER A 195 -36.45 8.95 9.13
N GLU A 196 -36.31 10.02 9.92
CA GLU A 196 -35.18 10.95 9.79
C GLU A 196 -33.86 10.29 10.14
N ILE A 197 -33.85 9.46 11.19
CA ILE A 197 -32.67 8.67 11.57
C ILE A 197 -32.30 7.70 10.44
N ALA A 198 -33.28 7.00 9.87
CA ALA A 198 -33.04 6.06 8.77
C ALA A 198 -32.54 6.78 7.50
N GLU A 199 -33.09 7.94 7.16
CA GLU A 199 -32.61 8.78 6.05
C GLU A 199 -31.18 9.26 6.29
N LEU A 200 -30.86 9.76 7.49
CA LEU A 200 -29.51 10.19 7.85
C LEU A 200 -28.49 9.05 7.74
N ILE A 201 -28.84 7.84 8.20
CA ILE A 201 -27.98 6.66 8.08
C ILE A 201 -27.76 6.32 6.60
N LYS A 202 -28.81 6.32 5.77
CA LYS A 202 -28.69 6.05 4.32
C LYS A 202 -27.87 7.09 3.56
N GLN A 203 -27.96 8.36 3.96
CA GLN A 203 -27.24 9.47 3.33
C GLN A 203 -25.79 9.57 3.82
N SER A 204 -25.46 8.95 4.96
CA SER A 204 -24.10 8.91 5.47
C SER A 204 -23.21 8.08 4.55
N LYS A 205 -21.97 8.54 4.33
CA LYS A 205 -20.97 7.74 3.63
C LYS A 205 -20.64 6.53 4.52
N PRO A 206 -20.58 5.30 3.98
CA PRO A 206 -20.07 4.18 4.74
C PRO A 206 -18.63 4.48 5.13
N SER A 207 -18.41 4.80 6.40
CA SER A 207 -17.11 5.05 6.98
C SER A 207 -16.74 3.85 7.82
N THR A 208 -16.48 2.74 7.14
CA THR A 208 -16.09 1.48 7.77
C THR A 208 -14.78 1.02 7.19
N CYS A 209 -13.90 0.53 8.06
CA CYS A 209 -12.64 -0.08 7.66
C CYS A 209 -12.77 -1.62 7.67
N GLN A 210 -11.82 -2.36 7.10
CA GLN A 210 -11.86 -3.83 7.10
C GLN A 210 -11.80 -4.47 8.50
N LEU A 211 -11.48 -3.69 9.53
CA LEU A 211 -11.46 -4.10 10.93
C LEU A 211 -12.71 -3.66 11.70
N ASP A 212 -13.69 -3.02 11.05
CA ASP A 212 -14.91 -2.60 11.72
C ASP A 212 -15.81 -3.83 11.98
N PRO A 213 -16.28 -4.05 13.21
CA PRO A 213 -17.11 -5.20 13.55
C PRO A 213 -18.54 -5.13 12.98
N LEU A 214 -18.94 -4.03 12.35
CA LEU A 214 -20.29 -3.84 11.81
C LEU A 214 -20.34 -4.02 10.29
N PRO A 215 -21.24 -4.88 9.76
CA PRO A 215 -21.36 -5.12 8.32
C PRO A 215 -21.90 -3.90 7.56
N HIS A 216 -21.45 -3.76 6.32
CA HIS A 216 -21.66 -2.58 5.45
C HIS A 216 -23.06 -2.49 4.82
N ASN A 217 -23.98 -3.41 5.12
CA ASN A 217 -25.29 -3.48 4.47
C ASN A 217 -26.39 -3.37 5.53
N LEU A 218 -26.96 -2.16 5.66
CA LEU A 218 -28.27 -1.89 6.25
C LEU A 218 -29.20 -1.35 5.16
#